data_AF-A0A7W1NUD0-F1
#
_entry.id   AF-A0A7W1NUD0-F1
#
_cell.length_a   1.000
_cell.length_b   1.000
_cell.length_c   1.000
_cell.angle_alpha   90.00
_cell.angle_beta   90.00
_cell.angle_gamma   90.00
#
_symmetry.space_group_name_H-M   'P 1'
#
loop_
_entity.id
_entity.type
_entity.pdbx_description
1 polymer ?
#
loop_
_entity_poly.entity_id
_entity_poly.type
_entity_poly.pdbx_seq_one_letter_code
_entity_poly.pdbx_strand_id
1 'polypeptide(L)'
;MTKTSTNSGQWKTGQSGNPKGKTPGSRAISEILRLKGEEQVVVGGQALSAQEALAEAIWRFVLKGDVMLGKKHLQAESVVDWVQAVKWLYTYVDPPQGKTMEHEPEVVVRVVRVAEPRHAVDLTRQEDRQDILTAETQSEKPPP
;
A
#
# COMPACT_ATOMS: atom_id res chain seq x y z
N MET A 1 17.92 -46.90 -5.11
CA MET A 1 17.02 -46.18 -4.17
C MET A 1 17.80 -45.07 -3.48
N THR A 2 17.76 -43.87 -4.04
CA THR A 2 18.49 -42.69 -3.53
C THR A 2 17.54 -41.84 -2.69
N LYS A 3 17.81 -41.73 -1.39
CA LYS A 3 17.05 -40.86 -0.48
C LYS A 3 17.56 -39.42 -0.63
N THR A 4 16.76 -38.56 -1.23
CA THR A 4 17.01 -37.11 -1.26
C THR A 4 16.79 -36.56 0.15
N SER A 5 17.87 -36.20 0.85
CA SER A 5 17.83 -35.51 2.13
C SER A 5 17.56 -34.03 1.88
N THR A 6 16.33 -33.58 2.14
CA THR A 6 15.99 -32.16 2.11
C THR A 6 16.52 -31.52 3.40
N ASN A 7 17.66 -30.84 3.32
CA ASN A 7 18.16 -29.97 4.40
C ASN A 7 17.18 -28.81 4.58
N SER A 8 16.14 -29.00 5.40
CA SER A 8 15.39 -27.90 5.99
C SER A 8 16.29 -27.24 7.04
N GLY A 9 17.09 -26.26 6.60
CA GLY A 9 17.81 -25.38 7.50
C GLY A 9 16.82 -24.77 8.49
N GLN A 10 16.85 -25.27 9.73
CA GLN A 10 16.13 -24.68 10.85
C GLN A 10 16.78 -23.34 11.15
N TRP A 11 16.26 -22.27 10.54
CA TRP A 11 16.55 -20.93 11.02
C TRP A 11 15.90 -20.80 12.40
N LYS A 12 16.72 -20.77 13.45
CA LYS A 12 16.23 -20.47 14.80
C LYS A 12 15.78 -19.01 14.82
N THR A 13 14.64 -18.74 15.45
CA THR A 13 14.21 -17.39 15.81
C THR A 13 15.37 -16.68 16.51
N GLY A 14 15.89 -15.61 15.89
CA GLY A 14 17.09 -14.89 16.37
C GLY A 14 18.37 -15.05 15.52
N GLN A 15 18.34 -15.82 14.43
CA GLN A 15 19.48 -15.99 13.50
C GLN A 15 19.44 -15.11 12.24
N SER A 16 18.66 -14.03 12.22
CA SER A 16 18.99 -12.86 11.40
C SER A 16 19.83 -11.94 12.27
N GLY A 17 20.90 -11.34 11.73
CA GLY A 17 21.94 -10.58 12.46
C GLY A 17 21.49 -9.31 13.19
N ASN A 18 20.28 -9.28 13.77
CA ASN A 18 19.83 -8.30 14.73
C ASN A 18 18.97 -8.98 15.82
N PRO A 19 19.56 -9.37 16.97
CA PRO A 19 18.86 -10.01 18.08
C PRO A 19 17.76 -9.14 18.74
N LYS A 20 17.61 -7.87 18.34
CA LYS A 20 16.53 -6.99 18.79
C LYS A 20 15.37 -6.86 17.81
N GLY A 21 15.46 -7.43 16.60
CA GLY A 21 14.58 -7.03 15.51
C GLY A 21 14.69 -5.52 15.22
N LYS A 22 14.08 -5.03 14.14
CA LYS A 22 13.90 -3.58 13.99
C LYS A 22 12.96 -3.14 15.10
N THR A 23 13.36 -2.21 15.97
CA THR A 23 12.44 -1.63 16.96
C THR A 23 11.18 -1.18 16.22
N PRO A 24 9.98 -1.66 16.59
CA PRO A 24 8.74 -1.14 16.01
C PRO A 24 8.72 0.36 16.26
N GLY A 25 8.74 1.17 15.20
CA GLY A 25 8.68 2.63 15.33
C GLY A 25 10.03 3.38 15.42
N SER A 26 11.15 2.83 14.93
CA SER A 26 12.37 3.66 14.73
C SER A 26 12.13 4.76 13.67
N ARG A 27 11.62 5.90 14.13
CA ARG A 27 11.37 7.14 13.38
C ARG A 27 12.68 7.89 13.07
N ALA A 28 13.76 7.18 12.73
CA ALA A 28 15.08 7.80 12.52
C ALA A 28 15.02 8.95 11.50
N ILE A 29 14.26 8.76 10.42
CA ILE A 29 14.06 9.80 9.41
C ILE A 29 13.21 10.96 9.95
N SER A 30 12.11 10.68 10.66
CA SER A 30 11.27 11.76 11.21
C SER A 30 12.02 12.60 12.23
N GLU A 31 12.89 11.99 13.02
CA GLU A 31 13.74 12.71 13.98
C GLU A 31 14.79 13.57 13.28
N ILE A 32 15.43 13.03 12.24
CA ILE A 32 16.36 13.82 11.40
C ILE A 32 15.64 15.01 10.77
N LEU A 33 14.42 14.82 10.25
CA LEU A 33 13.62 15.90 9.67
C LEU A 33 13.18 16.92 10.71
N ARG A 34 12.82 16.49 11.93
CA ARG A 34 12.52 17.39 13.04
C ARG A 34 13.71 18.29 13.35
N LEU A 35 14.88 17.69 13.55
CA LEU A 35 16.13 18.41 13.85
C LEU A 35 16.51 19.36 12.70
N LYS A 36 16.42 18.90 11.45
CA LYS A 36 16.67 19.75 10.28
C LYS A 36 15.69 20.91 10.16
N GLY A 37 14.46 20.68 10.58
CA GLY A 37 13.42 21.69 10.60
C GLY A 37 13.64 22.81 11.63
N GLU A 38 14.42 22.54 12.68
CA GLU A 38 14.77 23.52 13.72
C GLU A 38 15.96 24.41 13.33
N GLU A 39 16.68 24.08 12.25
CA GLU A 39 17.79 24.89 11.74
C GLU A 39 17.30 26.27 11.29
N GLN A 40 18.06 27.31 11.61
CA GLN A 40 17.73 28.69 11.26
C GLN A 40 18.09 28.97 9.79
N VAL A 41 17.16 29.57 9.07
CA VAL A 41 17.28 30.01 7.69
C VAL A 41 16.86 31.47 7.58
N VAL A 42 17.50 32.22 6.67
CA VAL A 42 17.15 33.63 6.45
C VAL A 42 16.20 33.72 5.26
N VAL A 43 14.98 34.19 5.51
CA VAL A 43 13.95 34.41 4.48
C VAL A 43 13.48 35.86 4.57
N GLY A 44 13.61 36.61 3.48
CA GLY A 44 13.18 38.02 3.46
C GLY A 44 13.93 38.93 4.45
N GLY A 45 15.13 38.54 4.88
CA GLY A 45 15.92 39.28 5.87
C GLY A 45 15.61 38.94 7.33
N GLN A 46 14.66 38.05 7.59
CA GLN A 46 14.36 37.54 8.93
C GLN A 46 14.93 36.13 9.12
N ALA A 47 15.53 35.87 10.28
CA ALA A 47 15.91 34.52 10.68
C ALA A 47 14.68 33.78 11.22
N LEU A 48 14.35 32.65 10.59
CA LEU A 48 13.24 31.77 10.94
C LEU A 48 13.77 30.35 11.03
N SER A 49 13.13 29.47 11.80
CA SER A 49 13.39 28.04 11.67
C SER A 49 12.97 27.56 10.27
N ALA A 50 13.61 26.51 9.76
CA ALA A 50 13.28 25.93 8.47
C ALA A 50 11.82 25.45 8.38
N GLN A 51 11.25 24.99 9.51
CA GLN A 51 9.82 24.66 9.62
C GLN A 51 8.93 25.89 9.45
N GLU A 52 9.24 27.00 10.11
CA GLU A 52 8.46 28.24 9.99
C GLU A 52 8.56 28.81 8.57
N ALA A 53 9.76 28.84 8.00
CA ALA A 53 9.97 29.28 6.63
C ALA A 53 9.18 28.43 5.62
N LEU A 54 9.12 27.11 5.83
CA LEU A 54 8.32 26.21 5.00
C LEU A 54 6.82 26.46 5.18
N ALA A 55 6.36 26.64 6.41
CA ALA A 55 4.96 26.95 6.70
C ALA A 55 4.54 28.26 6.04
N GLU A 56 5.37 29.30 6.12
CA GLU A 56 5.12 30.58 5.45
C GLU A 56 5.08 30.42 3.92
N ALA A 57 5.99 29.63 3.35
CA ALA A 57 6.00 29.36 1.92
C ALA A 57 4.73 28.64 1.44
N ILE A 58 4.28 27.63 2.18
CA ILE A 58 3.01 26.93 1.91
C ILE A 58 1.84 27.91 1.98
N TRP A 59 1.81 28.78 2.99
CA TRP A 59 0.75 29.77 3.14
C TRP A 59 0.72 30.76 1.97
N ARG A 60 1.89 31.24 1.53
CA ARG A 60 2.03 32.11 0.36
C ARG A 60 1.55 31.43 -0.91
N PHE A 61 1.90 30.15 -1.11
CA PHE A 61 1.43 29.37 -2.25
C PHE A 61 -0.09 29.24 -2.27
N VAL A 62 -0.72 28.99 -1.12
CA VAL A 62 -2.18 28.92 -1.02
C VAL A 62 -2.83 30.27 -1.31
N LEU A 63 -2.23 31.39 -0.90
CA LEU A 63 -2.79 32.72 -1.14
C LEU A 63 -2.61 33.21 -2.58
N LYS A 64 -1.47 32.91 -3.22
CA LYS A 64 -1.07 33.49 -4.52
C LYS A 64 -1.10 32.51 -5.69
N GLY A 65 -1.03 31.21 -5.42
CA GLY A 65 -0.85 30.16 -6.43
C GLY A 65 0.61 29.97 -6.86
N ASP A 66 1.55 30.72 -6.27
CA ASP A 66 2.98 30.60 -6.52
C ASP A 66 3.83 30.83 -5.25
N VAL A 67 5.03 30.26 -5.22
CA VAL A 67 6.03 30.51 -4.19
C VAL A 67 7.45 30.18 -4.68
N MET A 68 8.44 30.91 -4.19
CA MET A 68 9.86 30.57 -4.35
C MET A 68 10.35 29.73 -3.17
N LEU A 69 10.82 28.51 -3.44
CA LEU A 69 11.51 27.65 -2.47
C LEU A 69 12.99 27.52 -2.86
N GLY A 70 13.84 28.30 -2.20
CA GLY A 70 15.25 28.39 -2.53
C GLY A 70 15.45 28.91 -3.96
N LYS A 71 16.00 28.06 -4.84
CA LYS A 71 16.23 28.39 -6.26
C LYS A 71 15.08 27.95 -7.18
N LYS A 72 14.05 27.29 -6.65
CA LYS A 72 12.95 26.75 -7.44
C LYS A 72 11.71 27.62 -7.29
N HIS A 73 11.06 27.87 -8.42
CA HIS A 73 9.73 28.46 -8.46
C HIS A 73 8.70 27.34 -8.51
N LEU A 74 7.74 27.36 -7.59
CA LEU A 74 6.59 26.49 -7.59
C LEU A 74 5.38 27.33 -7.95
N GLN A 75 4.61 26.88 -8.94
CA GLN A 75 3.40 27.54 -9.40
C GLN A 75 2.36 26.44 -9.69
N ALA A 76 1.12 26.70 -9.33
CA ALA A 76 0.02 25.80 -9.68
C ALA A 76 -0.19 25.79 -11.19
N GLU A 77 -0.16 24.61 -11.81
CA GLU A 77 -0.39 24.44 -13.25
C GLU A 77 -1.86 24.71 -13.62
N SER A 78 -2.78 24.43 -12.69
CA SER A 78 -4.21 24.66 -12.86
C SER A 78 -4.88 25.16 -11.57
N VAL A 79 -6.07 25.76 -11.73
CA VAL A 79 -6.94 26.16 -10.61
C VAL A 79 -7.31 24.94 -9.76
N VAL A 80 -7.47 23.76 -10.37
CA VAL A 80 -7.80 22.53 -9.65
C VAL A 80 -6.67 22.14 -8.70
N ASP A 81 -5.42 22.17 -9.17
CA ASP A 81 -4.25 21.83 -8.35
C ASP A 81 -4.08 22.81 -7.19
N TRP A 82 -4.31 24.09 -7.46
CA TRP A 82 -4.32 25.12 -6.42
C TRP A 82 -5.40 24.85 -5.36
N VAL A 83 -6.64 24.56 -5.77
CA VAL A 83 -7.74 24.22 -4.85
C VAL A 83 -7.42 22.96 -4.04
N GLN A 84 -6.74 21.97 -4.61
CA GLN A 84 -6.32 20.77 -3.85
C GLN A 84 -5.30 21.13 -2.77
N ALA A 85 -4.33 21.99 -3.06
CA ALA A 85 -3.37 22.47 -2.06
C ALA A 85 -4.07 23.26 -0.93
N VAL A 86 -5.05 24.10 -1.27
CA VAL A 86 -5.88 24.82 -0.30
C VAL A 86 -6.64 23.83 0.59
N LYS A 87 -7.37 22.87 -0.01
CA LYS A 87 -8.10 21.84 0.73
C LYS A 87 -7.20 21.06 1.67
N TRP A 88 -6.05 20.60 1.16
CA TRP A 88 -5.05 19.88 1.93
C TRP A 88 -4.61 20.69 3.16
N LEU A 89 -4.26 21.97 2.99
CA LEU A 89 -3.86 22.84 4.10
C LEU A 89 -4.96 22.96 5.16
N TYR A 90 -6.22 23.15 4.74
CA TYR A 90 -7.35 23.24 5.67
C TYR A 90 -7.55 21.96 6.49
N THR A 91 -7.18 20.77 5.99
CA THR A 91 -7.29 19.53 6.78
C THR A 91 -6.40 19.51 8.02
N TYR A 92 -5.34 20.33 8.06
CA TYR A 92 -4.43 20.44 9.21
C TYR A 92 -4.74 21.63 10.11
N VAL A 93 -5.26 22.74 9.56
CA VAL A 93 -5.57 23.95 10.32
C VAL A 93 -6.89 23.81 11.09
N ASP A 94 -7.90 23.27 10.42
CA ASP A 94 -9.21 23.00 11.01
C ASP A 94 -9.56 21.53 10.75
N PRO A 95 -8.95 20.60 11.51
CA PRO A 95 -9.23 19.20 11.33
C PRO A 95 -10.73 18.97 11.58
N PRO A 96 -11.43 18.23 10.71
CA PRO A 96 -12.85 17.98 10.90
C PRO A 96 -13.04 17.34 12.28
N GLN A 97 -13.64 18.10 13.19
CA GLN A 97 -13.97 17.69 14.55
C GLN A 97 -14.92 16.48 14.44
N GLY A 98 -14.39 15.25 14.50
CA GLY A 98 -15.25 14.06 14.45
C GLY A 98 -14.74 12.81 13.73
N LYS A 99 -13.46 12.68 13.39
CA LYS A 99 -12.88 11.35 13.16
C LYS A 99 -11.69 11.13 14.06
N THR A 100 -11.97 10.87 15.33
CA THR A 100 -11.14 9.98 16.13
C THR A 100 -10.92 8.74 15.25
N MET A 101 -9.74 8.57 14.69
CA MET A 101 -9.35 7.29 14.11
C MET A 101 -9.30 6.31 15.28
N GLU A 102 -10.44 5.70 15.60
CA GLU A 102 -10.44 4.44 16.30
C GLU A 102 -9.53 3.52 15.48
N HIS A 103 -8.42 3.11 16.06
CA HIS A 103 -7.61 2.04 15.51
C HIS A 103 -8.55 0.84 15.33
N GLU A 104 -9.02 0.59 14.11
CA GLU A 104 -9.71 -0.65 13.80
C GLU A 104 -8.80 -1.80 14.25
N PRO A 105 -9.27 -2.70 15.14
CA PRO A 105 -8.44 -3.79 15.60
C PRO A 105 -8.07 -4.65 14.39
N GLU A 106 -6.77 -4.85 14.21
CA GLU A 106 -6.21 -5.72 13.17
C GLU A 106 -6.88 -7.10 13.26
N VAL A 107 -7.81 -7.38 12.35
CA VAL A 107 -8.49 -8.68 12.29
C VAL A 107 -7.50 -9.70 11.73
N VAL A 108 -6.78 -10.38 12.62
CA VAL A 108 -5.90 -11.49 12.25
C VAL A 108 -6.77 -12.69 11.86
N VAL A 109 -7.01 -12.87 10.56
CA VAL A 109 -7.68 -14.06 10.02
C VAL A 109 -6.68 -15.23 10.03
N ARG A 110 -6.78 -16.09 11.04
CA ARG A 110 -6.00 -17.33 11.12
C ARG A 110 -6.64 -18.38 10.20
N VAL A 111 -6.06 -18.59 9.02
CA VAL A 111 -6.47 -19.66 8.10
C VAL A 111 -5.99 -21.01 8.66
N VAL A 112 -6.90 -21.76 9.27
CA VAL A 112 -6.67 -23.17 9.63
C VAL A 112 -7.01 -24.03 8.42
N ARG A 113 -6.01 -24.59 7.75
CA ARG A 113 -6.23 -25.61 6.73
C ARG A 113 -6.55 -26.93 7.43
N VAL A 114 -7.83 -27.28 7.46
CA VAL A 114 -8.27 -28.63 7.85
C VAL A 114 -7.94 -29.56 6.69
N ALA A 115 -7.09 -30.56 6.92
CA ALA A 115 -6.86 -31.61 5.93
C ALA A 115 -8.13 -32.45 5.84
N GLU A 116 -8.85 -32.35 4.72
CA GLU A 116 -9.96 -33.24 4.45
C GLU A 116 -9.48 -34.70 4.43
N PRO A 117 -10.20 -35.63 5.08
CA PRO A 117 -9.91 -37.03 4.95
C PRO A 117 -10.16 -37.44 3.49
N ARG A 118 -9.12 -37.94 2.83
CA ARG A 118 -9.20 -38.50 1.48
C ARG A 118 -10.26 -39.59 1.48
N HIS A 119 -11.38 -39.33 0.80
CA HIS A 119 -12.35 -40.35 0.44
C HIS A 119 -11.61 -41.48 -0.30
N ALA A 120 -11.61 -42.66 0.32
CA ALA A 120 -11.24 -43.89 -0.37
C ALA A 120 -12.16 -44.03 -1.58
N VAL A 121 -11.56 -44.02 -2.77
CA VAL A 121 -12.27 -44.26 -4.02
C VAL A 121 -12.64 -45.73 -4.02
N ASP A 122 -13.92 -46.01 -3.79
CA ASP A 122 -14.50 -47.33 -3.89
C ASP A 122 -14.60 -47.69 -5.38
N LEU A 123 -13.69 -48.55 -5.82
CA LEU A 123 -13.64 -49.12 -7.17
C LEU A 123 -14.68 -50.24 -7.26
N THR A 124 -15.94 -49.90 -7.51
CA THR A 124 -16.91 -50.88 -8.02
C THR A 124 -17.96 -50.22 -8.92
N ARG A 125 -18.31 -50.93 -9.99
CA ARG A 125 -19.44 -50.72 -10.92
C ARG A 125 -19.11 -50.01 -12.23
N GLN A 126 -18.46 -50.76 -13.11
CA GLN A 126 -18.40 -50.52 -14.54
C GLN A 126 -19.33 -51.52 -15.24
N GLU A 127 -20.63 -51.21 -15.31
CA GLU A 127 -21.55 -51.80 -16.28
C GLU A 127 -22.54 -50.72 -16.74
N ASP A 128 -22.92 -50.83 -18.01
CA ASP A 128 -24.06 -50.18 -18.67
C ASP A 128 -23.89 -48.74 -19.19
N ARG A 129 -23.36 -48.65 -20.42
CA ARG A 129 -23.94 -47.82 -21.51
C ARG A 129 -23.23 -48.08 -22.84
N GLN A 130 -23.58 -49.21 -23.46
CA GLN A 130 -23.72 -49.25 -24.91
C GLN A 130 -25.12 -48.69 -25.25
N ASP A 131 -25.30 -48.31 -26.51
CA ASP A 131 -26.53 -47.77 -27.10
C ASP A 131 -26.74 -46.27 -26.93
N ILE A 132 -26.06 -45.45 -27.74
CA ILE A 132 -26.74 -44.52 -28.66
C ILE A 132 -25.90 -44.41 -29.94
N LEU A 133 -26.36 -45.12 -30.97
CA LEU A 133 -25.90 -45.01 -32.35
C LEU A 133 -27.07 -44.43 -33.16
N THR A 134 -26.76 -43.55 -34.10
CA THR A 134 -27.52 -43.21 -35.34
C THR A 134 -28.60 -42.12 -35.28
N ALA A 135 -28.30 -40.98 -35.90
CA ALA A 135 -29.16 -40.20 -36.82
C ALA A 135 -28.29 -39.03 -37.37
N GLU A 136 -27.62 -39.19 -38.52
CA GLU A 136 -28.08 -38.77 -39.86
C GLU A 136 -28.26 -37.24 -40.05
N THR A 137 -27.15 -36.63 -40.46
CA THR A 137 -26.88 -35.83 -41.67
C THR A 137 -28.05 -35.30 -42.54
N GLN A 138 -27.84 -34.06 -43.00
CA GLN A 138 -28.29 -33.37 -44.22
C GLN A 138 -29.48 -32.40 -44.09
N SER A 139 -29.19 -31.10 -44.23
CA SER A 139 -29.79 -30.21 -45.25
C SER A 139 -29.43 -28.76 -44.93
N GLU A 140 -28.61 -28.10 -45.75
CA GLU A 140 -28.97 -26.77 -46.28
C GLU A 140 -28.00 -26.29 -47.36
N LYS A 141 -28.60 -25.65 -48.37
CA LYS A 141 -28.08 -25.25 -49.67
C LYS A 141 -27.86 -23.73 -49.68
N PRO A 142 -26.82 -23.18 -50.36
CA PRO A 142 -26.66 -21.73 -50.43
C PRO A 142 -27.46 -21.13 -51.61
N PRO A 143 -27.96 -19.89 -51.49
CA PRO A 143 -28.56 -19.16 -52.60
C PRO A 143 -27.52 -18.32 -53.38
N PRO A 144 -27.86 -17.86 -54.60
CA PRO A 144 -26.99 -17.06 -55.47
C PRO A 144 -26.85 -15.59 -55.04
#